data_AF-A0A4Q4CLG8-F1
#
_entry.id   AF-A0A4Q4CLG8-F1
#
_cell.length_a   1.000
_cell.length_b   1.000
_cell.length_c   1.000
_cell.angle_alpha   90.00
_cell.angle_beta   90.00
_cell.angle_gamma   90.00
#
_symmetry.space_group_name_H-M   'P 1'
#
loop_
_entity.id
_entity.type
_entity.pdbx_description
1 polymer ?
#
loop_
_entity_poly.entity_id
_entity_poly.type
_entity_poly.pdbx_seq_one_letter_code
_entity_poly.pdbx_strand_id
1 'polypeptide(L)'
;MNRGFTQAPFPSPAFGQADLSNCEREQIHLAASIQPHGALLLVREADGIVVQASANAGAMLGRPDGLLGLSLRDLGGDLAERIAPHLADPLHALAAPVRCQAGTPPASFD
;
A
#
# COMPACT_ATOMS: atom_id res chain seq x y z
N MET A 1 3.51 25.65 47.58
CA MET A 1 3.93 24.38 46.97
C MET A 1 2.72 23.69 46.34
N ASN A 2 2.50 23.83 45.03
CA ASN A 2 1.65 22.91 44.28
C ASN A 2 2.26 22.79 42.88
N ARG A 3 2.90 21.67 42.59
CA ARG A 3 3.54 21.42 41.30
C ARG A 3 2.45 21.06 40.30
N GLY A 4 2.21 21.93 39.32
CA GLY A 4 1.40 21.61 38.16
C GLY A 4 2.06 20.49 37.36
N PHE A 5 1.39 19.35 37.25
CA PHE A 5 1.72 18.33 36.26
C PHE A 5 1.09 18.76 34.92
N THR A 6 1.80 19.59 34.16
CA THR A 6 1.56 19.71 32.72
C THR A 6 2.09 18.44 32.06
N GLN A 7 1.25 17.42 31.96
CA GLN A 7 1.55 16.24 31.16
C GLN A 7 1.51 16.68 29.69
N ALA A 8 2.69 16.91 29.11
CA ALA A 8 2.81 17.03 27.67
C ALA A 8 2.23 15.74 27.05
N PRO A 9 1.47 15.82 25.93
CA PRO A 9 1.00 14.62 25.26
C PRO A 9 2.23 13.79 24.89
N PHE A 10 2.37 12.60 25.48
CA PHE A 10 3.43 11.67 25.09
C PHE A 10 3.17 11.33 23.62
N PRO A 11 4.08 11.65 22.69
CA PRO A 11 3.87 11.34 21.30
C PRO A 11 3.78 9.82 21.14
N SER A 12 2.75 9.35 20.43
CA SER A 12 2.66 7.95 19.99
C SER A 12 3.92 7.58 19.20
N PRO A 13 4.61 6.48 19.54
CA PRO A 13 5.81 6.08 18.81
C PRO A 13 5.47 5.74 17.36
N ALA A 14 6.34 6.19 16.45
CA ALA A 14 6.30 5.77 15.06
C ALA A 14 6.55 4.25 14.96
N PHE A 15 6.10 3.64 13.86
CA PHE A 15 6.28 2.21 13.64
C PHE A 15 7.77 1.79 13.74
N GLY A 16 8.05 0.76 14.51
CA GLY A 16 9.40 0.25 14.76
C GLY A 16 10.22 1.07 15.77
N GLN A 17 9.62 2.06 16.43
CA GLN A 17 10.27 2.89 17.46
C GLN A 17 9.70 2.66 18.87
N ALA A 18 8.74 1.75 19.01
CA ALA A 18 8.14 1.41 20.30
C ALA A 18 8.99 0.41 21.11
N ASP A 19 8.81 0.42 22.42
CA ASP A 19 9.31 -0.56 23.37
C ASP A 19 8.14 -1.13 24.22
N LEU A 20 8.44 -2.05 25.15
CA LEU A 20 7.41 -2.72 25.96
C LEU A 20 6.61 -1.77 26.89
N SER A 21 7.07 -0.54 27.11
CA SER A 21 6.39 0.46 27.95
C SER A 21 5.43 1.37 27.18
N ASN A 22 5.44 1.33 25.85
CA ASN A 22 4.67 2.24 25.00
C ASN A 22 4.13 1.62 23.70
N CYS A 23 4.29 0.30 23.50
CA CYS A 23 3.84 -0.41 22.31
C CYS A 23 2.33 -0.34 22.07
N GLU A 24 1.53 -0.14 23.11
CA GLU A 24 0.08 0.04 22.99
C GLU A 24 -0.32 1.33 22.25
N ARG A 25 0.62 2.27 22.11
CA ARG A 25 0.44 3.53 21.38
C ARG A 25 1.14 3.56 20.03
N GLU A 26 1.79 2.47 19.61
CA GLU A 26 2.53 2.44 18.35
C GLU A 26 1.59 2.71 17.16
N GLN A 27 2.06 3.56 16.25
CA GLN A 27 1.33 3.90 15.03
C GLN A 27 1.46 2.78 13.98
N ILE A 28 1.01 1.57 14.32
CA ILE A 28 1.11 0.39 13.45
C ILE A 28 0.37 0.55 12.11
N HIS A 29 -0.64 1.42 12.06
CA HIS A 29 -1.41 1.75 10.85
C HIS A 29 -0.65 2.71 9.90
N LEU A 30 0.44 3.33 10.37
CA LEU A 30 1.32 4.22 9.59
C LEU A 30 2.70 3.59 9.38
N ALA A 31 2.75 2.26 9.22
CA ALA A 31 4.00 1.53 9.05
C ALA A 31 4.83 2.00 7.84
N ALA A 32 4.20 2.62 6.84
CA ALA A 32 4.83 3.13 5.61
C ALA A 32 5.71 2.06 4.91
N SER A 33 5.39 0.79 5.11
CA SER A 33 6.11 -0.37 4.62
C SER A 33 5.15 -1.53 4.42
N ILE A 34 5.57 -2.49 3.59
CA ILE A 34 4.81 -3.71 3.29
C ILE A 34 5.71 -4.93 3.53
N GLN A 35 5.09 -6.11 3.63
CA GLN A 35 5.84 -7.37 3.60
C GLN A 35 6.51 -7.56 2.23
N PRO A 36 7.70 -8.20 2.16
CA PRO A 36 8.53 -8.23 0.95
C PRO A 36 8.00 -9.17 -0.15
N HIS A 37 7.03 -10.03 0.16
CA HIS A 37 6.53 -11.07 -0.72
C HIS A 37 5.50 -10.59 -1.75
N GLY A 38 5.08 -9.33 -1.68
CA GLY A 38 4.14 -8.72 -2.61
C GLY A 38 4.52 -7.29 -2.95
N ALA A 39 3.78 -6.71 -3.89
CA ALA A 39 3.88 -5.30 -4.25
C ALA A 39 2.59 -4.57 -3.89
N LEU A 40 2.69 -3.28 -3.57
CA LEU A 40 1.54 -2.41 -3.32
C LEU A 40 1.54 -1.26 -4.32
N LEU A 41 0.40 -1.04 -4.97
CA LEU A 41 0.15 0.10 -5.84
C LEU A 41 -1.01 0.91 -5.26
N LEU A 42 -0.84 2.22 -5.16
CA LEU A 42 -1.95 3.15 -4.95
C LEU A 42 -2.30 3.77 -6.29
N VAL A 43 -3.57 3.70 -6.64
CA VAL A 43 -4.08 4.05 -7.97
C VAL A 43 -5.19 5.08 -7.82
N ARG A 44 -5.19 6.09 -8.69
CA ARG A 44 -6.29 7.05 -8.78
C ARG A 44 -7.49 6.40 -9.46
N GLU A 45 -8.62 6.40 -8.77
CA GLU A 45 -9.85 5.72 -9.20
C GLU A 45 -10.35 6.18 -10.57
N ALA A 46 -10.32 7.49 -10.85
CA ALA A 46 -10.91 8.08 -12.05
C ALA A 46 -10.29 7.59 -13.37
N ASP A 47 -9.01 7.22 -13.38
CA ASP A 47 -8.25 6.92 -14.61
C ASP A 47 -7.30 5.73 -14.48
N GLY A 48 -7.24 5.08 -13.31
CA GLY A 48 -6.40 3.92 -13.11
C GLY A 48 -4.90 4.24 -13.12
N ILE A 49 -4.51 5.48 -12.83
CA ILE A 49 -3.10 5.91 -12.84
C ILE A 49 -2.44 5.60 -11.49
N VAL A 50 -1.26 4.97 -11.52
CA VAL A 50 -0.44 4.70 -10.33
C VAL A 50 0.11 6.02 -9.77
N VAL A 51 -0.26 6.34 -8.53
CA VAL A 51 0.18 7.54 -7.81
C VAL A 51 1.21 7.24 -6.73
N GLN A 52 1.23 6.02 -6.21
CA GLN A 52 2.30 5.52 -5.33
C GLN A 52 2.56 4.04 -5.62
N ALA A 53 3.78 3.60 -5.36
CA ALA A 53 4.18 2.21 -5.48
C ALA A 53 5.14 1.86 -4.34
N SER A 54 5.10 0.60 -3.87
CA SER A 54 6.12 0.08 -2.97
C SER A 54 7.49 0.03 -3.67
N ALA A 55 8.57 0.15 -2.90
CA ALA A 55 9.93 0.20 -3.46
C ALA A 55 10.30 -1.04 -4.30
N ASN A 56 9.73 -2.20 -3.98
CA ASN A 56 9.98 -3.46 -4.72
C ASN A 56 9.07 -3.65 -5.94
N ALA A 57 8.03 -2.82 -6.13
CA ALA A 57 7.02 -3.06 -7.16
C ALA A 57 7.61 -3.07 -8.58
N GLY A 58 8.55 -2.17 -8.87
CA GLY A 58 9.20 -2.12 -10.18
C GLY A 58 9.96 -3.41 -10.52
N ALA A 59 10.68 -3.98 -9.54
CA ALA A 59 11.37 -5.25 -9.72
C ALA A 59 10.39 -6.42 -9.88
N MET A 60 9.32 -6.47 -9.07
CA MET A 60 8.34 -7.56 -9.13
C MET A 60 7.51 -7.55 -10.42
N LEU A 61 7.20 -6.37 -10.97
CA LEU A 61 6.39 -6.22 -12.19
C LEU A 61 7.24 -6.11 -13.47
N GLY A 62 8.56 -6.25 -13.39
CA GLY A 62 9.44 -6.11 -14.56
C GLY A 62 9.45 -4.70 -15.16
N ARG A 63 9.31 -3.67 -14.31
CA ARG A 63 9.34 -2.24 -14.67
C ARG A 63 10.37 -1.47 -13.82
N PRO A 64 11.67 -1.69 -14.03
CA PRO A 64 12.71 -1.01 -13.27
C PRO A 64 12.73 0.51 -13.53
N ASP A 65 12.25 0.95 -14.69
CA ASP A 65 12.24 2.36 -15.11
C ASP A 65 11.15 3.19 -14.40
N GLY A 66 10.28 2.55 -13.63
CA GLY A 66 9.29 3.21 -12.78
C GLY A 66 7.85 2.89 -13.13
N LEU A 67 6.98 3.03 -12.13
CA LEU A 67 5.55 2.73 -12.22
C LEU A 67 4.67 3.98 -12.07
N LEU A 68 5.21 5.06 -11.51
CA LEU A 68 4.45 6.27 -11.23
C LEU A 68 3.98 6.93 -12.54
N GLY A 69 2.70 7.29 -12.60
CA GLY A 69 2.09 7.89 -13.77
C GLY A 69 1.63 6.90 -14.84
N LEU A 70 1.93 5.60 -14.71
CA LEU A 70 1.44 4.59 -15.64
C LEU A 70 -0.02 4.24 -15.35
N SER A 71 -0.77 3.87 -16.40
CA SER A 71 -2.08 3.25 -16.24
C SER A 71 -1.93 1.79 -15.86
N LEU A 72 -2.88 1.25 -15.09
CA LEU A 72 -2.97 -0.20 -14.86
C LEU A 72 -3.03 -1.01 -16.16
N ARG A 73 -3.56 -0.42 -17.24
CA ARG A 73 -3.59 -1.02 -18.58
C ARG A 73 -2.18 -1.19 -19.17
N ASP A 74 -1.25 -0.34 -18.76
CA ASP A 74 0.13 -0.40 -19.22
C ASP A 74 0.93 -1.45 -18.46
N LEU A 75 0.44 -1.97 -17.33
CA LEU A 75 1.20 -2.91 -16.48
C LEU A 75 1.28 -4.33 -17.04
N GLY A 76 0.64 -4.61 -18.18
CA GLY A 76 0.66 -5.93 -18.83
C GLY A 76 -0.24 -6.96 -18.14
N GLY A 77 -0.41 -8.11 -18.80
CA GLY A 77 -1.31 -9.17 -18.34
C GLY A 77 -2.78 -8.78 -18.44
N ASP A 78 -3.61 -9.30 -17.53
CA ASP A 78 -5.07 -9.06 -17.48
C ASP A 78 -5.50 -8.26 -16.23
N LEU A 79 -4.55 -7.66 -15.49
CA LEU A 79 -4.81 -6.92 -14.26
C LEU A 79 -5.92 -5.87 -14.40
N ALA A 80 -5.84 -5.03 -15.44
CA ALA A 80 -6.80 -3.95 -15.64
C ALA A 80 -8.22 -4.48 -15.92
N GLU A 81 -8.37 -5.52 -16.75
CA GLU A 81 -9.68 -6.14 -16.99
C GLU A 81 -10.23 -6.81 -15.74
N ARG A 82 -9.37 -7.43 -14.93
CA ARG A 82 -9.76 -8.17 -13.74
C ARG A 82 -10.21 -7.28 -12.60
N ILE A 83 -9.62 -6.09 -12.45
CA ILE A 83 -10.01 -5.16 -11.38
C ILE A 83 -11.20 -4.26 -11.76
N ALA A 84 -11.45 -4.03 -13.06
CA ALA A 84 -12.47 -3.08 -13.51
C ALA A 84 -13.89 -3.34 -12.94
N PRO A 85 -14.38 -4.60 -12.83
CA PRO A 85 -15.67 -4.88 -12.22
C PRO A 85 -15.79 -4.46 -10.75
N HIS A 86 -14.65 -4.39 -10.04
CA HIS A 86 -14.59 -4.11 -8.60
C HIS A 86 -14.41 -2.62 -8.29
N LEU A 87 -14.12 -1.78 -9.28
CA LEU A 87 -13.90 -0.35 -9.07
C LEU A 87 -15.18 0.41 -8.70
N ALA A 88 -16.35 -0.15 -9.01
CA ALA A 88 -17.64 0.44 -8.62
C ALA A 88 -18.10 0.00 -7.21
N ASP A 89 -17.42 -0.98 -6.60
CA ASP A 89 -17.79 -1.48 -5.29
C ASP A 89 -17.34 -0.49 -4.19
N PRO A 90 -18.15 -0.26 -3.14
CA PRO A 90 -17.76 0.64 -2.06
C PRO A 90 -16.48 0.17 -1.34
N LEU A 91 -15.50 1.07 -1.20
CA LEU A 91 -14.20 0.79 -0.56
C LEU A 91 -14.29 0.43 0.94
N HIS A 92 -15.46 0.61 1.56
CA HIS A 92 -15.71 0.22 2.96
C HIS A 92 -16.08 -1.27 3.10
N ALA A 93 -16.18 -2.03 2.01
CA ALA A 93 -16.38 -3.46 2.01
C ALA A 93 -15.07 -4.23 2.27
N LEU A 94 -15.19 -5.55 2.46
CA LEU A 94 -14.01 -6.43 2.50
C LEU A 94 -13.20 -6.30 1.21
N ALA A 95 -11.87 -6.41 1.31
CA ALA A 95 -11.00 -6.44 0.14
C ALA A 95 -11.44 -7.54 -0.83
N ALA A 96 -11.61 -7.20 -2.11
CA ALA A 96 -11.98 -8.14 -3.17
C ALA A 96 -10.71 -8.87 -3.66
N PRO A 97 -10.56 -10.18 -3.40
CA PRO A 97 -9.45 -10.93 -3.96
C PRO A 97 -9.68 -11.17 -5.44
N VAL A 98 -8.65 -10.89 -6.25
CA VAL A 98 -8.71 -11.05 -7.70
C VAL A 98 -7.46 -11.80 -8.15
N ARG A 99 -7.64 -12.89 -8.92
CA ARG A 99 -6.52 -13.53 -9.63
C ARG A 99 -6.32 -12.82 -10.97
N CYS A 100 -5.09 -12.43 -11.24
CA CYS A 100 -4.71 -11.79 -12.48
C CYS A 100 -3.24 -12.10 -12.82
N GLN A 101 -2.88 -11.79 -14.05
CA GLN A 101 -1.51 -11.66 -14.50
C GLN A 101 -1.16 -10.18 -14.58
N ALA A 102 0.07 -9.85 -14.19
CA ALA A 102 0.60 -8.50 -14.30
C ALA A 102 2.10 -8.52 -14.58
N GLY A 103 2.65 -7.40 -15.03
CA GLY A 103 4.06 -7.20 -15.25
C GLY A 103 4.51 -7.38 -16.70
N THR A 104 5.80 -7.21 -16.92
CA THR A 104 6.45 -7.34 -18.24
C THR A 104 7.73 -8.17 -18.09
N PRO A 105 7.73 -9.47 -18.47
CA PRO A 105 6.60 -10.22 -19.04
C PRO A 105 5.47 -10.46 -18.02
N PRO A 106 4.23 -10.73 -18.47
CA PRO A 106 3.13 -11.04 -17.56
C PRO A 106 3.43 -12.29 -16.73
N ALA A 107 3.24 -12.18 -15.42
CA ALA A 107 3.39 -13.27 -14.46
C ALA A 107 2.12 -13.39 -13.59
N SER A 108 1.83 -14.60 -13.14
CA SER A 108 0.78 -14.85 -12.14
C SER A 108 1.33 -14.58 -10.74
N PHE A 109 0.53 -13.93 -9.89
CA PHE A 109 0.80 -13.74 -8.47
C PHE A 109 -0.27 -14.52 -7.69
N ASP A 110 0.13 -15.64 -7.08
CA ASP A 110 -0.74 -16.58 -6.34
C ASP A 110 -0.29 -16.66 -4.88
#